data_AF-A0A2G0Q159-F1
#
_entry.id   AF-A0A2G0Q159-F1
#
_cell.length_a   1.000
_cell.length_b   1.000
_cell.length_c   1.000
_cell.angle_alpha   90.00
_cell.angle_beta   90.00
_cell.angle_gamma   90.00
#
_symmetry.space_group_name_H-M   'P 1'
#
loop_
_entity.id
_entity.type
_entity.pdbx_description
1 polymer ?
#
loop_
_entity_poly.entity_id
_entity_poly.type
_entity_poly.pdbx_seq_one_letter_code
_entity_poly.pdbx_strand_id
1 'polypeptide(L)' 'MNKTERLPQVNIRMPSEVRENLKCIAGTQDRSMNYVIVKALEEYIARNSEAPTITSSQGF' A
#
# COMPACT_ATOMS: atom_id res chain seq x y z
N MET A 1 13.19 -28.84 9.21
CA MET A 1 12.13 -28.20 8.40
C MET A 1 12.10 -26.73 8.77
N ASN A 2 12.66 -25.86 7.92
CA ASN A 2 12.56 -24.42 8.13
C ASN A 2 11.10 -24.04 7.95
N LYS A 3 10.43 -23.61 9.04
CA LYS A 3 9.11 -22.98 8.94
C LYS A 3 9.29 -21.78 8.03
N THR A 4 8.76 -21.85 6.82
CA THR A 4 8.52 -20.66 6.00
C THR A 4 7.64 -19.75 6.85
N GLU A 5 8.25 -18.71 7.43
CA GLU A 5 7.54 -17.70 8.21
C GLU A 5 6.48 -17.11 7.29
N ARG A 6 5.22 -17.45 7.57
CA ARG A 6 4.10 -16.92 6.81
C ARG A 6 4.11 -15.42 7.03
N LEU A 7 4.14 -14.67 5.94
CA LEU A 7 4.00 -13.22 5.99
C LEU A 7 2.72 -12.86 6.77
N PRO A 8 2.76 -11.80 7.60
CA PRO A 8 1.60 -11.38 8.37
C PRO A 8 0.43 -11.06 7.43
N GLN A 9 -0.76 -11.57 7.76
CA GLN A 9 -1.98 -11.29 7.01
C GLN A 9 -2.73 -10.13 7.66
N VAL A 10 -3.17 -9.18 6.84
CA VAL A 10 -3.94 -8.01 7.29
C VAL A 10 -5.38 -8.15 6.79
N ASN A 11 -6.35 -7.98 7.69
CA ASN A 11 -7.75 -7.92 7.33
C ASN A 11 -8.19 -6.45 7.28
N ILE A 12 -8.52 -5.95 6.09
CA ILE A 12 -8.88 -4.55 5.86
C ILE A 12 -10.39 -4.45 5.71
N ARG A 13 -11.03 -3.66 6.60
CA ARG A 13 -12.43 -3.27 6.43
C ARG A 13 -12.48 -2.07 5.49
N MET A 14 -13.21 -2.21 4.39
CA MET A 14 -13.36 -1.15 3.39
C MET A 14 -14.81 -1.08 2.90
N PRO A 15 -15.27 0.08 2.42
CA PRO A 15 -16.57 0.21 1.75
C PRO A 15 -16.67 -0.73 0.55
N SER A 16 -17.90 -1.17 0.22
CA SER A 16 -18.17 -2.06 -0.91
C SER A 16 -17.67 -1.49 -2.23
N GLU A 17 -17.91 -0.20 -2.47
CA GLU A 17 -17.46 0.52 -3.66
C GLU A 17 -15.94 0.44 -3.85
N VAL A 18 -15.18 0.66 -2.78
CA VAL A 18 -13.70 0.59 -2.82
C VAL A 18 -13.24 -0.83 -3.19
N ARG A 19 -13.87 -1.85 -2.61
CA ARG A 19 -13.56 -3.25 -2.92
C ARG A 19 -13.86 -3.59 -4.38
N GLU A 20 -15.00 -3.13 -4.90
CA GLU A 20 -15.41 -3.37 -6.29
C GLU A 20 -14.47 -2.70 -7.29
N ASN A 21 -14.10 -1.45 -7.02
CA ASN A 21 -13.13 -0.72 -7.84
C ASN A 21 -11.75 -1.42 -7.86
N LEU A 22 -11.25 -1.85 -6.69
CA LEU A 22 -9.99 -2.61 -6.61
C LEU A 22 -10.05 -3.94 -7.36
N LYS A 23 -11.18 -4.64 -7.29
CA LYS A 23 -11.40 -5.89 -8.04
C LYS A 23 -11.41 -5.64 -9.55
N CYS A 24 -12.04 -4.56 -10.00
CA CYS A 24 -12.04 -4.18 -11.41
C CYS A 24 -10.62 -3.87 -11.91
N ILE A 25 -9.86 -3.07 -11.16
CA ILE A 25 -8.46 -2.75 -11.49
C ILE A 25 -7.61 -4.01 -11.58
N ALA A 26 -7.74 -4.91 -10.61
CA ALA A 26 -7.04 -6.18 -10.59
C ALA A 26 -7.35 -7.03 -11.83
N GLY A 27 -8.64 -7.09 -12.23
CA GLY A 27 -9.07 -7.76 -13.46
C GLY A 27 -8.47 -7.13 -14.73
N THR A 28 -8.47 -5.81 -14.85
CA THR A 28 -7.91 -5.10 -16.01
C THR A 28 -6.39 -5.30 -16.13
N GLN A 29 -5.68 -5.41 -15.02
CA GLN A 29 -4.22 -5.56 -15.00
C GLN A 29 -3.74 -7.03 -15.04
N ASP A 30 -4.66 -8.01 -15.06
CA ASP A 30 -4.36 -9.44 -14.90
C ASP A 30 -3.50 -9.72 -13.65
N ARG A 31 -3.88 -9.10 -12.52
CA ARG A 31 -3.19 -9.23 -11.24
C ARG A 31 -4.16 -9.64 -10.12
N SER A 32 -3.60 -10.12 -9.02
CA SER A 32 -4.40 -10.36 -7.81
C SER A 32 -4.78 -9.04 -7.14
N MET A 33 -5.94 -9.01 -6.48
CA MET A 33 -6.35 -7.85 -5.68
C MET A 33 -5.34 -7.52 -4.58
N ASN A 34 -4.68 -8.55 -4.01
CA ASN A 34 -3.60 -8.37 -3.02
C ASN A 34 -2.42 -7.58 -3.62
N TYR A 35 -2.01 -7.89 -4.85
CA TYR A 35 -0.95 -7.16 -5.52
C TYR A 35 -1.30 -5.68 -5.68
N VAL A 36 -2.51 -5.38 -6.16
CA VAL A 36 -2.98 -3.99 -6.34
C VAL A 36 -2.99 -3.23 -5.01
N ILE A 37 -3.48 -3.85 -3.93
CA ILE A 37 -3.52 -3.24 -2.60
C ILE A 37 -2.10 -2.94 -2.09
N VAL A 38 -1.21 -3.93 -2.13
CA VAL A 38 0.18 -3.75 -1.67
C VAL A 38 0.88 -2.68 -2.50
N LYS A 39 0.70 -2.69 -3.83
CA LYS A 39 1.33 -1.70 -4.70
C LYS A 39 0.85 -0.27 -4.40
N ALA A 40 -0.45 -0.09 -4.18
CA ALA A 40 -1.00 1.21 -3.79
C ALA A 40 -0.46 1.69 -2.44
N LEU A 41 -0.26 0.78 -1.48
CA LEU A 41 0.35 1.10 -0.18
C LEU A 41 1.82 1.46 -0.32
N GLU A 42 2.61 0.73 -1.11
CA GLU A 42 4.01 1.06 -1.39
C GLU A 42 4.15 2.46 -2.00
N GLU A 43 3.32 2.78 -2.99
CA GLU A 43 3.32 4.09 -3.61
C GLU A 43 2.85 5.20 -2.66
N TYR A 44 1.87 4.90 -1.80
CA TYR A 44 1.44 5.84 -0.76
C TYR A 44 2.57 6.10 0.22
N ILE A 45 3.28 5.07 0.67
CA ILE A 45 4.45 5.20 1.55
C ILE A 45 5.53 6.02 0.86
N ALA A 46 5.90 5.71 -0.38
CA ALA A 46 6.92 6.45 -1.13
C ALA A 46 6.58 7.96 -1.22
N ARG A 47 5.34 8.29 -1.64
CA ARG A 47 4.86 9.68 -1.76
C ARG A 47 4.91 10.45 -0.44
N ASN A 48 4.67 9.79 0.70
CA ASN A 48 4.59 10.44 2.01
C ASN A 48 5.91 10.36 2.80
N SER A 49 6.81 9.42 2.45
CA SER A 49 8.12 9.29 3.07
C SER A 49 9.11 10.32 2.51
N GLU A 50 8.87 10.83 1.30
CA GLU A 50 9.57 11.98 0.72
C GLU A 50 9.08 13.33 1.27
N ALA A 51 8.59 13.37 2.51
CA ALA A 51 8.33 14.66 3.16
C ALA A 51 9.66 15.43 3.27
N PRO A 52 9.72 16.69 2.81
CA PRO A 52 10.92 17.49 2.94
C PRO A 52 11.20 17.60 4.44
N THR A 53 12.41 17.22 4.86
CA THR A 53 12.98 17.77 6.07
C THR A 53 12.98 19.28 5.87
N ILE A 54 11.92 19.95 6.36
CA ILE A 54 11.95 21.37 6.64
C ILE A 54 12.95 21.48 7.77
N THR A 55 14.23 21.49 7.40
CA THR A 55 15.30 21.98 8.24
C THR A 55 14.91 23.41 8.50
N SER A 56 14.33 23.65 9.67
CA SER A 56 14.22 24.96 10.26
C SER A 56 15.65 25.50 10.38
N SER A 57 16.14 26.14 9.32
CA SER A 57 17.21 27.13 9.38
C SER A 57 16.65 28.35 10.10
N GLN A 58 16.33 28.17 11.38
CA GLN A 58 16.15 29.27 12.29
C GLN A 58 17.56 29.75 12.64
N GLY A 59 17.89 30.92 12.13
CA GLY A 59 19.22 31.49 12.19
C GLY A 59 19.75 31.67 13.61
N PHE A 60 21.07 31.75 13.68
CA PHE A 60 21.83 32.41 14.73
C PHE A 60 22.81 33.37 14.05
#